data_AF-A0A1E7FA50-F1
#
_entry.id   AF-A0A1E7FA50-F1
#
_cell.length_a   1.000
_cell.length_b   1.000
_cell.length_c   1.000
_cell.angle_alpha   90.00
_cell.angle_beta   90.00
_cell.angle_gamma   90.00
#
_symmetry.space_group_name_H-M   'P 1'
#
loop_
_entity.id
_entity.type
_entity.pdbx_description
1 polymer ?
#
loop_
_entity_poly.entity_id
_entity_poly.type
_entity_poly.pdbx_seq_one_letter_code
_entity_poly.pdbx_strand_id
1 'polypeptide(L)' 'KRSHNKGLSESAVEYLEAWMMSAEMIAKPYPTRSDKLEMMNETGLEIKQLEKWL' A
#
# COMPACT_ATOMS: atom_id res chain seq x y z
N LYS A 1 3.91 3.53 19.09
CA LYS A 1 3.14 2.27 19.03
C LYS A 1 2.80 2.01 17.55
N ARG A 2 3.63 1.23 16.83
CA ARG A 2 3.37 0.92 15.41
C ARG A 2 2.22 -0.10 15.35
N SER A 3 1.11 0.29 14.73
CA SER A 3 -0.08 -0.56 14.62
C SER A 3 0.26 -1.78 13.76
N HIS A 4 -0.08 -2.97 14.24
CA HIS A 4 0.30 -4.24 13.65
C HIS A 4 -0.45 -4.47 12.33
N ASN A 5 0.22 -4.25 11.20
CA ASN A 5 -0.13 -4.92 9.94
C ASN A 5 0.18 -6.41 10.08
N LYS A 6 -0.70 -7.14 10.78
CA LYS A 6 -0.50 -8.51 11.25
C LYS A 6 -0.63 -9.55 10.12
N GLY A 7 0.06 -9.32 9.01
CA GLY A 7 0.05 -10.19 7.83
C GLY A 7 0.70 -9.61 6.57
N LEU A 8 1.34 -8.45 6.63
CA LEU A 8 2.11 -7.90 5.50
C LEU A 8 3.60 -8.01 5.80
N SER A 9 4.41 -8.22 4.76
CA SER A 9 5.86 -8.17 4.88
C SER A 9 6.33 -6.74 5.19
N GLU A 10 7.44 -6.60 5.91
CA GLU A 10 8.03 -5.27 6.23
C GLU A 10 8.32 -4.48 4.94
N SER A 11 8.90 -5.15 3.94
CA SER A 11 9.18 -4.53 2.63
C SER A 11 7.92 -4.09 1.88
N ALA A 12 6.79 -4.79 2.07
CA ALA A 12 5.53 -4.36 1.49
C ALA A 12 5.00 -3.12 2.20
N VAL A 13 5.08 -3.07 3.53
CA VAL A 13 4.68 -1.88 4.30
C VAL A 13 5.54 -0.68 3.93
N GLU A 14 6.86 -0.84 3.80
CA GLU A 14 7.77 0.23 3.38
C GLU A 14 7.41 0.78 1.99
N TYR A 15 7.08 -0.09 1.02
CA TYR A 15 6.63 0.33 -0.30
C TYR A 15 5.33 1.13 -0.23
N LEU A 16 4.35 0.65 0.54
CA LEU A 16 3.05 1.30 0.67
C LEU A 16 3.15 2.64 1.41
N GLU A 17 4.00 2.73 2.44
CA GLU A 17 4.29 4.00 3.13
C GLU A 17 4.96 5.01 2.20
N ALA A 18 5.95 4.57 1.40
CA ALA A 18 6.60 5.43 0.41
C ALA A 18 5.60 5.94 -0.64
N TRP A 19 4.69 5.07 -1.09
CA TRP A 19 3.62 5.46 -2.01
C TRP A 19 2.66 6.48 -1.39
N MET A 20 2.27 6.30 -0.12
CA MET A 20 1.42 7.27 0.60
C MET A 20 2.09 8.64 0.78
N MET A 21 3.42 8.67 0.88
CA MET A 21 4.19 9.91 1.00
C MET A 21 4.38 10.65 -0.32
N SER A 22 4.03 10.05 -1.47
CA SER A 22 4.12 10.71 -2.77
C SER A 22 3.15 11.90 -2.87
N ALA A 23 3.62 13.00 -3.47
CA ALA A 23 2.86 14.24 -3.58
C ALA A 23 1.50 14.09 -4.29
N GLU A 24 1.40 13.13 -5.22
CA GLU A 24 0.15 12.79 -5.91
C GLU A 24 -0.89 12.17 -4.96
N MET A 25 -0.46 11.41 -3.96
CA MET A 25 -1.31 10.75 -2.97
C MET A 25 -1.73 11.66 -1.82
N ILE A 26 -0.96 12.70 -1.55
CA ILE A 26 -1.37 13.78 -0.62
C ILE A 26 -2.66 14.46 -1.12
N ALA A 27 -2.81 14.61 -2.44
CA ALA A 27 -4.00 15.22 -3.05
C ALA A 27 -5.17 14.23 -3.21
N LYS A 28 -4.87 12.95 -3.46
CA LYS A 28 -5.87 11.89 -3.63
C LYS A 28 -5.41 10.61 -2.91
N PRO A 29 -5.78 10.40 -1.64
CA PRO A 29 -5.27 9.28 -0.84
C PRO A 29 -5.89 7.92 -1.22
N TYR A 30 -6.46 7.78 -2.42
CA TYR A 30 -7.09 6.57 -2.89
C TYR A 30 -6.38 6.05 -4.13
N PRO A 31 -5.70 4.89 -4.06
CA PRO A 31 -5.03 4.33 -5.22
C PRO A 31 -6.07 4.01 -6.29
N THR A 32 -5.76 4.38 -7.53
CA THR A 32 -6.55 3.96 -8.68
C THR A 32 -6.39 2.46 -8.90
N ARG A 33 -7.23 1.87 -9.75
CA ARG A 33 -7.11 0.46 -10.09
C ARG A 33 -5.72 0.09 -10.63
N SER A 34 -5.09 1.00 -11.37
CA SER A 34 -3.73 0.81 -11.90
C SER A 34 -2.69 0.81 -10.78
N ASP A 35 -2.77 1.78 -9.85
CA ASP A 35 -1.87 1.83 -8.68
C ASP A 35 -1.98 0.57 -7.85
N LYS A 36 -3.21 0.09 -7.61
CA LYS A 36 -3.45 -1.16 -6.87
C LYS A 36 -2.78 -2.35 -7.57
N LEU A 37 -2.85 -2.44 -8.90
CA LEU A 37 -2.21 -3.52 -9.66
C LEU A 37 -0.68 -3.44 -9.57
N GLU A 38 -0.10 -2.24 -9.66
CA GLU A 38 1.33 -2.04 -9.53
C GLU A 38 1.80 -2.39 -8.12
N MET A 39 1.11 -1.92 -7.08
CA MET A 39 1.37 -2.30 -5.69
C MET A 39 1.32 -3.81 -5.49
N MET A 40 0.30 -4.49 -6.03
CA MET A 40 0.19 -5.95 -5.94
C MET A 40 1.35 -6.66 -6.65
N ASN A 41 1.82 -6.14 -7.78
CA ASN A 41 2.96 -6.68 -8.51
C ASN A 41 4.27 -6.50 -7.72
N GLU A 42 4.51 -5.31 -7.18
CA GLU A 42 5.75 -4.97 -6.48
C GLU A 42 5.83 -5.62 -5.09
N THR A 43 4.72 -5.63 -4.36
CA THR A 43 4.67 -6.15 -2.98
C THR A 43 4.29 -7.62 -2.89
N GLY A 44 3.75 -8.20 -3.97
CA GLY A 44 3.18 -9.54 -3.97
C GLY A 44 1.89 -9.67 -3.14
N LEU A 45 1.30 -8.56 -2.69
CA LEU A 45 0.09 -8.56 -1.88
C LEU A 45 -1.16 -8.85 -2.72
N GLU A 46 -2.15 -9.49 -2.10
CA GLU A 46 -3.47 -9.60 -2.69
C GLU A 46 -4.27 -8.30 -2.53
N ILE A 47 -5.23 -8.06 -3.43
CA ILE A 47 -6.11 -6.89 -3.39
C ILE A 47 -6.81 -6.73 -2.03
N LYS A 48 -7.22 -7.84 -1.40
CA LYS A 48 -7.86 -7.83 -0.08
C LYS A 48 -6.92 -7.39 1.04
N GLN A 49 -5.63 -7.72 0.92
CA GLN A 49 -4.61 -7.28 1.87
C GLN A 49 -4.33 -5.80 1.70
N LEU A 50 -4.26 -5.33 0.44
CA LEU A 50 -4.09 -3.93 0.11
C LEU A 50 -5.27 -3.07 0.58
N GLU A 51 -6.50 -3.51 0.33
CA GLU A 51 -7.73 -2.83 0.77
C GLU A 51 -7.94 -2.82 2.28
N LYS A 52 -7.31 -3.75 3.00
CA LYS A 52 -7.31 -3.77 4.46
C LYS A 52 -6.25 -2.83 5.06
N TRP A 53 -5.21 -2.53 4.27
CA TRP A 53 -4.13 -1.65 4.67
C TRP A 53 -4.48 -0.18 4.47
N LEU A 54 -5.05 0.14 3.31
CA LEU A 54 -5.58 1.46 2.96
C LEU A 54 -6.74 1.86 3.89
#